data_AF-A0A845L526-F1
#
_entry.id   AF-A0A845L526-F1
#
_cell.length_a   1.000
_cell.length_b   1.000
_cell.length_c   1.000
_cell.angle_alpha   90.00
_cell.angle_beta   90.00
_cell.angle_gamma   90.00
#
_symmetry.space_group_name_H-M   'P 1'
#
loop_
_entity.id
_entity.type
_entity.pdbx_description
1 polymer ?
#
loop_
_entity_poly.entity_id
_entity_poly.type
_entity_poly.pdbx_seq_one_letter_code
_entity_poly.pdbx_strand_id
1 'polypeptide(L)'
;MFNHPRVKICGIRSFEDAEAAVGAGAHAIAFNFVRGSRRYLNPEAAREIILRLPPFVSVVGVFADEPRYSAEEIATFCRLQVLQFHGEETPEYCRRWSYPVIKAFRLGDDAPEAKKGATAFTEWEQLAQEAHEYDVNAYLIDAYCPDALGGMGRTFDWSKIGGRLRRPLILAGGLTPNNVGEAIARVRPYGVDVASGVETGGKKDPLKAAAFVEAARFRTRDDHGYDDHDAKMAEEQSHRLRLR
;
A
#
# COMPACT_ATOMS: atom_id res chain seq x y z
N MET A 1 12.56 11.42 -7.59
CA MET A 1 11.84 10.21 -7.15
C MET A 1 12.13 10.00 -5.66
N PHE A 2 11.15 9.53 -4.87
CA PHE A 2 11.38 9.27 -3.45
C PHE A 2 12.38 8.12 -3.25
N ASN A 3 13.36 8.28 -2.35
CA ASN A 3 14.39 7.26 -2.13
C ASN A 3 13.82 5.95 -1.58
N HIS A 4 12.66 5.97 -0.91
CA HIS A 4 12.04 4.81 -0.28
C HIS A 4 10.52 4.78 -0.54
N PRO A 5 9.90 3.59 -0.64
CA PRO A 5 8.44 3.46 -0.73
C PRO A 5 7.72 4.12 0.45
N ARG A 6 6.51 4.61 0.20
CA ARG A 6 5.62 5.10 1.26
C ARG A 6 4.99 3.93 1.99
N VAL A 7 4.79 4.07 3.30
CA VAL A 7 4.21 3.01 4.14
C VAL A 7 2.84 3.45 4.64
N LYS A 8 1.82 2.63 4.37
CA LYS A 8 0.47 2.76 4.90
C LYS A 8 0.21 1.62 5.90
N ILE A 9 -0.29 1.95 7.10
CA ILE A 9 -0.73 0.96 8.09
C ILE A 9 -2.26 0.99 8.17
N CYS A 10 -2.89 -0.12 7.76
CA CYS A 10 -4.33 -0.21 7.57
C CYS A 10 -5.04 -0.87 8.75
N GLY A 11 -6.27 -0.44 9.04
CA GLY A 11 -7.13 -1.05 10.04
C GLY A 11 -6.82 -0.64 11.48
N ILE A 12 -6.62 0.66 11.68
CA ILE A 12 -6.53 1.27 13.00
C ILE A 12 -7.89 1.20 13.69
N ARG A 13 -7.92 0.76 14.96
CA ARG A 13 -9.15 0.64 15.75
C ARG A 13 -9.12 1.36 17.08
N SER A 14 -7.96 1.84 17.51
CA SER A 14 -7.82 2.61 18.75
C SER A 14 -6.77 3.70 18.57
N PHE A 15 -6.66 4.60 19.55
CA PHE A 15 -5.62 5.62 19.54
C PHE A 15 -4.23 5.00 19.70
N GLU A 16 -4.10 3.95 20.51
CA GLU A 16 -2.84 3.22 20.71
C GLU A 16 -2.37 2.56 19.41
N ASP A 17 -3.30 2.01 18.61
CA ASP A 17 -2.99 1.50 17.26
C ASP A 17 -2.43 2.61 16.36
N ALA A 18 -3.05 3.80 16.42
CA ALA A 18 -2.63 4.96 15.64
C ALA A 18 -1.27 5.49 16.09
N GLU A 19 -1.03 5.60 17.40
CA GLU A 19 0.26 6.00 17.98
C GLU A 19 1.37 5.01 17.62
N ALA A 20 1.10 3.71 17.70
CA ALA A 20 2.05 2.68 17.28
C ALA A 20 2.43 2.83 15.80
N ALA A 21 1.45 3.06 14.93
CA ALA A 21 1.68 3.22 13.50
C ALA A 21 2.43 4.52 13.16
N VAL A 22 2.01 5.64 13.74
CA VAL A 22 2.62 6.96 13.52
C VAL A 22 4.03 7.00 14.11
N GLY A 23 4.22 6.49 15.33
CA GLY A 23 5.52 6.41 16.00
C GLY A 23 6.52 5.52 15.26
N ALA A 24 6.04 4.47 14.57
CA ALA A 24 6.87 3.66 13.68
C ALA A 24 7.32 4.39 12.39
N GLY A 25 6.72 5.53 12.06
CA GLY A 25 7.02 6.31 10.87
C GLY A 25 6.14 5.97 9.65
N ALA A 26 4.91 5.50 9.88
CA ALA A 26 3.94 5.35 8.81
C ALA A 26 3.63 6.72 8.16
N HIS A 27 3.53 6.73 6.83
CA HIS A 27 3.18 7.93 6.07
C HIS A 27 1.66 8.12 5.98
N ALA A 28 0.92 7.03 6.07
CA ALA A 28 -0.52 7.01 6.08
C ALA A 28 -1.03 5.96 7.07
N ILE A 29 -2.17 6.25 7.69
CA ILE A 29 -2.94 5.27 8.46
C ILE A 29 -4.34 5.17 7.91
N ALA A 30 -4.97 3.99 8.03
CA ALA A 30 -6.28 3.73 7.44
C ALA A 30 -7.31 3.25 8.45
N PHE A 31 -8.51 3.82 8.37
CA PHE A 31 -9.70 3.42 9.12
C PHE A 31 -10.63 2.66 8.19
N ASN A 32 -11.12 1.50 8.62
CA ASN A 32 -11.96 0.64 7.79
C ASN A 32 -13.44 0.84 8.17
N PHE A 33 -14.22 1.36 7.22
CA PHE A 33 -15.65 1.64 7.38
C PHE A 33 -16.55 0.54 6.79
N VAL A 34 -15.97 -0.56 6.29
CA VAL A 34 -16.71 -1.69 5.73
C VAL A 34 -17.35 -2.51 6.85
N ARG A 35 -18.68 -2.47 6.94
CA ARG A 35 -19.45 -3.27 7.91
C ARG A 35 -19.15 -4.76 7.74
N GLY A 36 -19.04 -5.49 8.85
CA GLY A 36 -18.70 -6.93 8.85
C GLY A 36 -17.19 -7.22 8.76
N SER A 37 -16.35 -6.24 8.44
CA SER A 37 -14.90 -6.39 8.54
C SER A 37 -14.46 -6.59 9.99
N ARG A 38 -13.53 -7.52 10.23
CA ARG A 38 -12.88 -7.70 11.55
C ARG A 38 -12.16 -6.44 12.05
N ARG A 39 -11.88 -5.50 11.13
CA ARG A 39 -11.21 -4.22 11.39
C ARG A 39 -12.16 -3.03 11.33
N TYR A 40 -13.47 -3.27 11.20
CA TYR A 40 -14.47 -2.21 11.16
C TYR A 40 -14.33 -1.28 12.37
N LEU A 41 -14.42 0.01 12.10
CA LEU A 41 -14.53 1.06 13.10
C LEU A 41 -15.65 2.01 12.68
N ASN A 42 -16.53 2.40 13.61
CA ASN A 42 -17.57 3.37 13.30
C ASN A 42 -16.98 4.78 13.10
N PRO A 43 -17.68 5.67 12.37
CA PRO A 43 -17.21 7.03 12.10
C PRO A 43 -16.92 7.87 13.35
N GLU A 44 -17.71 7.74 14.41
CA GLU A 44 -17.54 8.50 15.66
C GLU A 44 -16.19 8.19 16.32
N ALA A 45 -15.89 6.90 16.52
CA ALA A 45 -14.63 6.46 17.10
C ALA A 45 -13.43 6.79 16.19
N ALA A 46 -13.59 6.67 14.87
CA ALA A 46 -12.55 7.08 13.93
C ALA A 46 -12.24 8.58 14.05
N ARG A 47 -13.28 9.42 14.12
CA ARG A 47 -13.13 10.87 14.29
C ARG A 47 -12.41 11.23 15.59
N GLU A 48 -12.75 10.59 16.71
CA GLU A 48 -12.07 10.82 18.00
C GLU A 48 -10.56 10.56 17.92
N ILE A 49 -10.16 9.49 17.22
CA ILE A 49 -8.74 9.18 16.98
C ILE A 49 -8.12 10.23 16.06
N ILE A 50 -8.77 10.53 14.92
CA ILE A 50 -8.25 11.44 13.89
C ILE A 50 -8.00 12.85 14.44
N LEU A 51 -8.89 13.36 15.28
CA LEU A 51 -8.75 14.70 15.87
C LEU A 51 -7.54 14.85 16.82
N ARG A 52 -6.94 13.73 17.25
CA ARG A 52 -5.76 13.71 18.13
C ARG A 52 -4.45 13.46 17.38
N LEU A 53 -4.49 13.23 16.07
CA LEU A 53 -3.30 12.90 15.27
C LEU A 53 -2.41 14.14 15.02
N PRO A 54 -1.08 13.93 14.89
CA PRO A 54 -0.17 14.98 14.42
C PRO A 54 -0.41 15.30 12.93
N PRO A 55 0.07 16.46 12.42
CA PRO A 55 -0.30 16.96 11.09
C PRO A 55 0.34 16.22 9.90
N PHE A 56 1.41 15.45 10.11
CA PHE A 56 2.20 14.85 9.02
C PHE A 56 1.99 13.36 8.82
N VAL A 57 0.74 12.91 9.01
CA VAL A 57 0.28 11.57 8.64
C VAL A 57 -0.99 11.69 7.79
N SER A 58 -1.03 10.98 6.67
CA SER A 58 -2.24 10.94 5.84
C SER A 58 -3.31 10.04 6.45
N VAL A 59 -4.54 10.53 6.50
CA VAL A 59 -5.70 9.80 7.04
C VAL A 59 -6.53 9.24 5.89
N VAL A 60 -6.57 7.91 5.79
CA VAL A 60 -7.27 7.17 4.72
C VAL A 60 -8.53 6.51 5.27
N GLY A 61 -9.67 6.64 4.58
CA GLY A 61 -10.85 5.81 4.83
C GLY A 61 -10.97 4.69 3.81
N VAL A 62 -11.22 3.47 4.27
CA VAL A 62 -11.44 2.30 3.42
C VAL A 62 -12.92 1.99 3.38
N PHE A 63 -13.47 1.93 2.17
CA PHE A 63 -14.86 1.63 1.87
C PHE A 63 -14.94 0.46 0.89
N ALA A 64 -16.08 -0.20 0.83
CA ALA A 64 -16.38 -1.24 -0.13
C ALA A 64 -17.87 -1.18 -0.46
N ASP A 65 -18.17 -0.83 -1.71
CA ASP A 65 -19.54 -0.73 -2.25
C ASP A 65 -20.46 0.19 -1.45
N GLU A 66 -19.88 1.15 -0.74
CA GLU A 66 -20.62 2.13 0.06
C GLU A 66 -21.29 3.15 -0.88
N PRO A 67 -22.57 3.50 -0.68
CA PRO A 67 -23.20 4.57 -1.44
C PRO A 67 -22.41 5.88 -1.35
N ARG A 68 -22.23 6.55 -2.49
CA ARG A 68 -21.39 7.75 -2.60
C ARG A 68 -21.73 8.82 -1.56
N TYR A 69 -23.01 9.12 -1.36
CA TYR A 69 -23.44 10.13 -0.38
C TYR A 69 -22.99 9.78 1.05
N SER A 70 -23.02 8.50 1.42
CA SER A 70 -22.62 8.04 2.75
C SER A 70 -21.10 8.10 2.93
N ALA A 71 -20.35 7.67 1.92
CA ALA A 71 -18.89 7.80 1.95
C ALA A 71 -18.43 9.27 1.98
N GLU A 72 -19.11 10.19 1.27
CA GLU A 72 -18.86 11.64 1.35
C GLU A 72 -19.15 12.22 2.75
N GLU A 73 -20.25 11.80 3.37
CA GLU A 73 -20.62 12.21 4.73
C GLU A 73 -19.57 11.73 5.75
N ILE A 74 -19.20 10.45 5.71
CA ILE A 74 -18.17 9.88 6.59
C ILE A 74 -16.82 10.58 6.36
N ALA A 75 -16.44 10.83 5.11
CA ALA A 75 -15.20 11.51 4.79
C ALA A 75 -15.12 12.90 5.40
N THR A 76 -16.20 13.67 5.26
CA THR A 76 -16.30 15.02 5.78
C THR A 76 -16.34 15.02 7.30
N PHE A 77 -17.16 14.17 7.91
CA PHE A 77 -17.32 14.07 9.36
C PHE A 77 -16.02 13.68 10.07
N CYS A 78 -15.35 12.63 9.57
CA CYS A 78 -14.11 12.12 10.14
C CYS A 78 -12.88 12.96 9.80
N ARG A 79 -12.97 13.92 8.86
CA ARG A 79 -11.84 14.66 8.29
C ARG A 79 -10.83 13.76 7.58
N LEU A 80 -11.33 12.81 6.78
CA LEU A 80 -10.47 11.99 5.95
C LEU A 80 -9.78 12.85 4.88
N GLN A 81 -8.61 12.39 4.43
CA GLN A 81 -7.81 13.08 3.42
C GLN A 81 -7.69 12.27 2.13
N VAL A 82 -7.89 10.95 2.19
CA VAL A 82 -7.83 10.03 1.05
C VAL A 82 -8.93 8.99 1.19
N LEU A 83 -9.56 8.61 0.08
CA LEU A 83 -10.56 7.56 0.03
C LEU A 83 -9.99 6.34 -0.68
N GLN A 84 -10.10 5.18 -0.06
CA GLN A 84 -9.75 3.90 -0.64
C GLN A 84 -11.02 3.07 -0.88
N PHE A 85 -11.25 2.70 -2.14
CA PHE A 85 -12.37 1.87 -2.56
C PHE A 85 -11.89 0.44 -2.83
N HIS A 86 -12.43 -0.51 -2.07
CA HIS A 86 -11.97 -1.89 -2.00
C HIS A 86 -13.05 -2.92 -2.34
N GLY A 87 -14.22 -2.46 -2.81
CA GLY A 87 -15.29 -3.29 -3.35
C GLY A 87 -15.18 -3.47 -4.87
N GLU A 88 -16.33 -3.61 -5.51
CA GLU A 88 -16.50 -3.71 -6.96
C GLU A 88 -16.95 -2.35 -7.55
N GLU A 89 -16.49 -1.24 -6.96
CA GLU A 89 -16.86 0.10 -7.41
C GLU A 89 -16.43 0.31 -8.87
N THR A 90 -17.34 0.85 -9.70
CA THR A 90 -17.09 1.06 -11.13
C THR A 90 -16.18 2.27 -11.39
N PRO A 91 -15.59 2.39 -12.60
CA PRO A 91 -14.85 3.58 -12.98
C PRO A 91 -15.65 4.88 -12.82
N GLU A 92 -16.95 4.85 -13.10
CA GLU A 92 -17.86 6.00 -12.95
C GLU A 92 -18.02 6.41 -11.49
N TYR A 93 -18.14 5.45 -10.58
CA TYR A 93 -18.23 5.72 -9.15
C TYR A 93 -16.96 6.41 -8.64
N CYS A 94 -15.78 5.91 -9.06
CA CYS A 94 -14.48 6.40 -8.60
C CYS A 94 -14.07 7.76 -9.19
N ARG A 95 -14.77 8.28 -10.20
CA ARG A 95 -14.45 9.58 -10.83
C ARG A 95 -15.01 10.76 -10.03
N ARG A 96 -14.33 11.92 -10.16
CA ARG A 96 -14.78 13.24 -9.68
C ARG A 96 -15.07 13.30 -8.16
N TRP A 97 -14.26 12.64 -7.34
CA TRP A 97 -14.27 12.90 -5.90
C TRP A 97 -13.46 14.16 -5.61
N SER A 98 -13.87 14.92 -4.58
CA SER A 98 -13.09 16.06 -4.07
C SER A 98 -11.86 15.62 -3.26
N TYR A 99 -11.64 14.32 -3.13
CA TYR A 99 -10.56 13.69 -2.39
C TYR A 99 -9.69 12.88 -3.35
N PRO A 100 -8.38 12.73 -3.07
CA PRO A 100 -7.58 11.69 -3.70
C PRO A 100 -8.19 10.30 -3.50
N VAL A 101 -8.23 9.51 -4.57
CA VAL A 101 -8.82 8.17 -4.59
C VAL A 101 -7.74 7.11 -4.82
N ILE A 102 -7.79 6.04 -4.02
CA ILE A 102 -7.08 4.78 -4.23
C ILE A 102 -8.11 3.72 -4.61
N LYS A 103 -8.00 3.13 -5.81
CA LYS A 103 -8.81 1.95 -6.16
C LYS A 103 -8.01 0.69 -5.88
N ALA A 104 -8.57 -0.21 -5.09
CA ALA A 104 -7.98 -1.51 -4.84
C ALA A 104 -8.50 -2.57 -5.82
N PHE A 105 -7.60 -3.43 -6.26
CA PHE A 105 -7.84 -4.61 -7.08
C PHE A 105 -7.23 -5.83 -6.36
N ARG A 106 -7.82 -7.01 -6.58
CA ARG A 106 -7.36 -8.25 -5.96
C ARG A 106 -6.76 -9.16 -7.02
N LEU A 107 -5.58 -9.71 -6.74
CA LEU A 107 -4.85 -10.61 -7.61
C LEU A 107 -4.55 -11.92 -6.86
N GLY A 108 -4.77 -13.09 -7.47
CA GLY A 108 -4.41 -14.35 -6.84
C GLY A 108 -4.94 -15.59 -7.55
N ASP A 109 -4.22 -16.70 -7.37
CA ASP A 109 -4.39 -17.96 -8.12
C ASP A 109 -5.79 -18.60 -8.00
N ASP A 110 -6.49 -18.33 -6.90
CA ASP A 110 -7.83 -18.87 -6.59
C ASP A 110 -8.98 -17.96 -7.06
N ALA A 111 -8.71 -16.90 -7.84
CA ALA A 111 -9.77 -16.07 -8.39
C ALA A 111 -10.74 -16.91 -9.24
N PRO A 112 -12.08 -16.70 -9.16
CA PRO A 112 -13.08 -17.51 -9.85
C PRO A 112 -12.78 -17.63 -11.34
N GLU A 113 -13.00 -18.81 -11.93
CA GLU A 113 -12.72 -19.09 -13.35
C GLU A 113 -13.43 -18.13 -14.31
N ALA A 114 -14.53 -17.50 -13.89
CA ALA A 114 -15.20 -16.43 -14.64
C ALA A 114 -14.30 -15.19 -14.89
N LYS A 115 -13.29 -14.94 -14.06
CA LYS A 115 -12.23 -13.94 -14.29
C LYS A 115 -11.02 -14.51 -15.03
N LYS A 116 -10.88 -15.84 -15.10
CA LYS A 116 -9.89 -16.54 -15.94
C LYS A 116 -10.48 -16.72 -17.34
N GLY A 117 -10.74 -15.60 -18.02
CA GLY A 117 -11.16 -15.65 -19.42
C GLY A 117 -10.15 -16.44 -20.25
N ALA A 118 -10.63 -17.18 -21.25
CA ALA A 118 -9.82 -17.88 -22.25
C ALA A 118 -9.12 -16.88 -23.20
N THR A 119 -8.29 -16.01 -22.63
CA THR A 119 -7.55 -14.98 -23.36
C THR A 119 -6.07 -15.34 -23.38
N ALA A 120 -5.34 -14.82 -24.38
CA ALA A 120 -3.89 -14.99 -24.48
C ALA A 120 -3.11 -14.19 -23.42
N PHE A 121 -3.80 -13.39 -22.60
CA PHE A 121 -3.21 -12.49 -21.61
C PHE A 121 -3.12 -13.14 -20.23
N THR A 122 -2.03 -12.87 -19.54
CA THR A 122 -1.85 -13.21 -18.12
C THR A 122 -2.89 -12.52 -17.25
N GLU A 123 -3.13 -13.08 -16.06
CA GLU A 123 -4.02 -12.50 -15.02
C GLU A 123 -3.66 -11.03 -14.72
N TRP A 124 -2.37 -10.73 -14.68
CA TRP A 124 -1.88 -9.37 -14.46
C TRP A 124 -2.19 -8.41 -15.61
N GLU A 125 -2.01 -8.83 -16.87
CA GLU A 125 -2.27 -7.99 -18.03
C GLU A 125 -3.75 -7.59 -18.12
N GLN A 126 -4.65 -8.53 -17.81
CA GLN A 126 -6.09 -8.27 -17.74
C GLN A 126 -6.41 -7.25 -16.64
N LEU A 127 -5.88 -7.47 -15.43
CA LEU A 127 -6.06 -6.53 -14.31
C LEU A 127 -5.49 -5.15 -14.64
N ALA A 128 -4.30 -5.08 -15.24
CA ALA A 128 -3.67 -3.81 -15.61
C ALA A 128 -4.51 -3.06 -16.66
N GLN A 129 -5.10 -3.77 -17.62
CA GLN A 129 -6.01 -3.18 -18.61
C GLN A 129 -7.28 -2.63 -17.94
N GLU A 130 -7.92 -3.42 -17.08
CA GLU A 130 -9.09 -2.99 -16.29
C GLU A 130 -8.76 -1.76 -15.44
N ALA A 131 -7.65 -1.81 -14.68
CA ALA A 131 -7.24 -0.72 -13.81
C ALA A 131 -7.03 0.59 -14.58
N HIS A 132 -6.60 0.53 -15.84
CA HIS A 132 -6.42 1.72 -16.69
C HIS A 132 -7.72 2.43 -17.08
N GLU A 133 -8.88 1.84 -16.87
CA GLU A 133 -10.18 2.49 -17.04
C GLU A 133 -10.53 3.44 -15.87
N TYR A 134 -9.88 3.23 -14.71
CA TYR A 134 -10.06 4.01 -13.51
C TYR A 134 -9.17 5.26 -13.49
N ASP A 135 -9.84 6.42 -13.53
CA ASP A 135 -9.20 7.73 -13.36
C ASP A 135 -9.09 8.10 -11.88
N VAL A 136 -8.11 7.49 -11.20
CA VAL A 136 -7.85 7.65 -9.76
C VAL A 136 -6.39 8.02 -9.49
N ASN A 137 -6.04 8.33 -8.24
CA ASN A 137 -4.70 8.81 -7.89
C ASN A 137 -3.67 7.69 -7.69
N ALA A 138 -4.10 6.49 -7.30
CA ALA A 138 -3.24 5.31 -7.17
C ALA A 138 -4.05 4.02 -7.31
N TYR A 139 -3.36 2.94 -7.70
CA TYR A 139 -3.90 1.58 -7.66
C TYR A 139 -3.31 0.84 -6.46
N LEU A 140 -4.15 0.13 -5.72
CA LEU A 140 -3.70 -0.81 -4.68
C LEU A 140 -3.91 -2.24 -5.18
N ILE A 141 -2.89 -3.08 -5.10
CA ILE A 141 -2.99 -4.50 -5.46
C ILE A 141 -2.89 -5.32 -4.18
N ASP A 142 -3.99 -5.98 -3.81
CA ASP A 142 -4.09 -6.87 -2.65
C ASP A 142 -4.13 -8.34 -3.08
N ALA A 143 -3.76 -9.24 -2.18
CA ALA A 143 -3.91 -10.67 -2.42
C ALA A 143 -5.38 -11.05 -2.42
N TYR A 144 -5.81 -11.83 -3.43
CA TYR A 144 -7.15 -12.39 -3.45
C TYR A 144 -7.39 -13.32 -2.26
N CYS A 145 -8.52 -13.12 -1.59
CA CYS A 145 -9.03 -13.99 -0.54
C CYS A 145 -10.54 -14.17 -0.74
N PRO A 146 -11.04 -15.42 -0.84
CA PRO A 146 -12.47 -15.66 -1.06
C PRO A 146 -13.37 -15.06 0.03
N ASP A 147 -12.91 -15.12 1.28
CA ASP A 147 -13.73 -14.80 2.47
C ASP A 147 -13.53 -13.37 3.00
N ALA A 148 -12.67 -12.58 2.36
CA ALA A 148 -12.35 -11.24 2.85
C ALA A 148 -11.87 -10.32 1.72
N LEU A 149 -12.20 -9.04 1.84
CA LEU A 149 -11.67 -7.97 0.97
C LEU A 149 -10.19 -7.65 1.24
N GLY A 150 -9.42 -8.57 1.85
CA GLY A 150 -8.02 -8.38 2.21
C GLY A 150 -7.69 -8.64 3.68
N GLY A 151 -6.40 -8.49 4.02
CA GLY A 151 -5.92 -8.51 5.42
C GLY A 151 -5.97 -9.86 6.13
N MET A 152 -6.00 -10.96 5.38
CA MET A 152 -5.92 -12.34 5.87
C MET A 152 -4.48 -12.90 5.94
N GLY A 153 -3.48 -12.09 5.60
CA GLY A 153 -2.07 -12.49 5.70
C GLY A 153 -1.57 -13.37 4.55
N ARG A 154 -2.41 -13.66 3.55
CA ARG A 154 -2.00 -14.38 2.34
C ARG A 154 -1.23 -13.44 1.41
N THR A 155 -0.11 -13.93 0.89
CA THR A 155 0.62 -13.32 -0.22
C THR A 155 0.20 -13.97 -1.54
N PHE A 156 0.62 -13.40 -2.66
CA PHE A 156 0.57 -14.01 -3.99
C PHE A 156 1.96 -13.90 -4.62
N ASP A 157 2.17 -14.57 -5.75
CA ASP A 157 3.45 -14.47 -6.46
C ASP A 157 3.62 -13.08 -7.09
N TRP A 158 4.46 -12.25 -6.47
CA TRP A 158 4.79 -10.91 -6.97
C TRP A 158 5.48 -10.90 -8.32
N SER A 159 6.05 -12.04 -8.78
CA SER A 159 6.66 -12.16 -10.11
C SER A 159 5.65 -11.90 -11.24
N LYS A 160 4.36 -12.07 -10.95
CA LYS A 160 3.26 -11.77 -11.88
C LYS A 160 3.10 -10.28 -12.15
N ILE A 161 3.56 -9.40 -11.24
CA ILE A 161 3.46 -7.95 -11.41
C ILE A 161 4.57 -7.50 -12.37
N GLY A 162 4.18 -7.10 -13.57
CA GLY A 162 5.11 -6.64 -14.60
C GLY A 162 4.71 -5.32 -15.26
N GLY A 163 5.63 -4.72 -15.99
CA GLY A 163 5.35 -3.53 -16.78
C GLY A 163 5.02 -2.29 -15.94
N ARG A 164 4.55 -1.24 -16.60
CA ARG A 164 4.29 0.07 -15.99
C ARG A 164 2.80 0.38 -16.02
N LEU A 165 2.24 0.62 -14.84
CA LEU A 165 0.88 1.14 -14.69
C LEU A 165 0.84 2.66 -14.95
N ARG A 166 -0.32 3.17 -15.37
CA ARG A 166 -0.56 4.61 -15.57
C ARG A 166 -0.56 5.42 -14.27
N ARG A 167 -0.84 4.76 -13.14
CA ARG A 167 -0.90 5.38 -11.80
C ARG A 167 0.11 4.72 -10.85
N PRO A 168 0.54 5.42 -9.79
CA PRO A 168 1.36 4.85 -8.73
C PRO A 168 0.74 3.57 -8.15
N LEU A 169 1.58 2.55 -7.98
CA LEU A 169 1.21 1.26 -7.39
C LEU A 169 1.46 1.25 -5.88
N ILE A 170 0.44 0.87 -5.11
CA ILE A 170 0.55 0.50 -3.70
C ILE A 170 0.41 -1.02 -3.60
N LEU A 171 1.42 -1.69 -3.06
CA LEU A 171 1.39 -3.15 -2.90
C LEU A 171 0.85 -3.52 -1.52
N ALA A 172 -0.14 -4.41 -1.46
CA ALA A 172 -0.70 -4.99 -0.26
C ALA A 172 -0.62 -6.53 -0.34
N GLY A 173 -1.41 -7.26 0.46
CA GLY A 173 -1.47 -8.72 0.39
C GLY A 173 -0.40 -9.42 1.20
N GLY A 174 -0.69 -9.71 2.47
CA GLY A 174 0.15 -10.57 3.30
C GLY A 174 1.55 -10.03 3.59
N LEU A 175 1.76 -8.72 3.43
CA LEU A 175 3.04 -8.10 3.76
C LEU A 175 3.31 -8.17 5.27
N THR A 176 4.56 -8.45 5.62
CA THR A 176 5.09 -8.58 6.98
C THR A 176 6.48 -7.96 7.04
N PRO A 177 7.04 -7.69 8.23
CA PRO A 177 8.41 -7.22 8.36
C PRO A 177 9.44 -8.10 7.64
N ASN A 178 9.18 -9.41 7.53
CA ASN A 178 10.11 -10.37 6.99
C ASN A 178 10.12 -10.43 5.45
N ASN A 179 9.06 -9.98 4.78
CA ASN A 179 8.88 -10.17 3.34
C ASN A 179 8.76 -8.85 2.55
N VAL A 180 8.55 -7.71 3.23
CA VAL A 180 8.32 -6.42 2.56
C VAL A 180 9.53 -5.93 1.77
N GLY A 181 10.76 -6.19 2.23
CA GLY A 181 11.97 -5.82 1.52
C GLY A 181 12.09 -6.52 0.16
N GLU A 182 11.79 -7.82 0.12
CA GLU A 182 11.75 -8.60 -1.12
C GLU A 182 10.64 -8.12 -2.06
N ALA A 183 9.44 -7.88 -1.52
CA ALA A 183 8.32 -7.33 -2.28
C ALA A 183 8.70 -6.02 -2.98
N ILE A 184 9.36 -5.13 -2.25
CA ILE A 184 9.82 -3.83 -2.75
C ILE A 184 10.91 -4.01 -3.82
N ALA A 185 11.88 -4.89 -3.59
CA ALA A 185 12.96 -5.14 -4.55
C ALA A 185 12.43 -5.64 -5.90
N ARG A 186 11.46 -6.56 -5.86
CA ARG A 186 10.84 -7.15 -7.05
C ARG A 186 9.89 -6.19 -7.77
N VAL A 187 8.95 -5.58 -7.04
CA VAL A 187 7.83 -4.84 -7.62
C VAL A 187 8.14 -3.35 -7.80
N ARG A 188 9.06 -2.80 -6.99
CA ARG A 188 9.42 -1.38 -6.94
C ARG A 188 8.19 -0.45 -6.83
N PRO A 189 7.25 -0.70 -5.89
CA PRO A 189 6.01 0.05 -5.80
C PRO A 189 6.25 1.48 -5.29
N TYR A 190 5.28 2.37 -5.53
CA TYR A 190 5.25 3.70 -4.91
C TYR A 190 5.08 3.60 -3.39
N GLY A 191 4.26 2.67 -2.94
CA GLY A 191 4.06 2.40 -1.52
C GLY A 191 3.70 0.96 -1.21
N VAL A 192 3.72 0.63 0.07
CA VAL A 192 3.31 -0.65 0.62
C VAL A 192 2.22 -0.43 1.67
N ASP A 193 1.24 -1.34 1.73
CA ASP A 193 0.14 -1.32 2.69
C ASP A 193 0.15 -2.60 3.53
N VAL A 194 0.08 -2.45 4.85
CA VAL A 194 0.07 -3.58 5.79
C VAL A 194 -1.06 -3.47 6.80
N ALA A 195 -1.74 -4.59 7.02
CA ALA A 195 -2.76 -4.72 8.06
C ALA A 195 -2.35 -5.78 9.10
N SER A 196 -2.58 -7.07 8.82
CA SER A 196 -2.32 -8.18 9.74
C SER A 196 -0.85 -8.44 10.04
N GLY A 197 0.05 -8.16 9.10
CA GLY A 197 1.47 -8.47 9.27
C GLY A 197 2.16 -7.71 10.41
N VAL A 198 1.50 -6.66 10.93
CA VAL A 198 1.96 -5.86 12.07
C VAL A 198 0.99 -5.94 13.25
N GLU A 199 0.15 -6.98 13.31
CA GLU A 199 -0.77 -7.22 14.42
C GLU A 199 -0.26 -8.31 15.38
N THR A 200 -0.56 -8.14 16.67
CA THR A 200 -0.43 -9.17 17.72
C THR A 200 -1.73 -9.18 18.53
N GLY A 201 -2.41 -10.34 18.61
CA GLY A 201 -3.74 -10.42 19.23
C GLY A 201 -4.79 -9.52 18.55
N GLY A 202 -4.60 -9.23 17.26
CA GLY A 202 -5.46 -8.33 16.47
C GLY A 202 -5.20 -6.83 16.66
N LYS A 203 -4.36 -6.41 17.61
CA LYS A 203 -3.98 -5.00 17.80
C LYS A 203 -2.68 -4.69 17.07
N LYS A 204 -2.44 -3.43 16.69
CA LYS A 204 -1.16 -3.04 16.09
C LYS A 204 -0.06 -3.20 17.12
N ASP A 205 0.97 -3.95 16.74
CA ASP A 205 2.14 -4.21 17.57
C ASP A 205 3.21 -3.17 17.23
N PRO A 206 3.61 -2.29 18.18
CA PRO A 206 4.59 -1.24 17.91
C PRO A 206 5.92 -1.76 17.38
N LEU A 207 6.39 -2.92 17.86
CA LEU A 207 7.66 -3.51 17.44
C LEU A 207 7.56 -4.05 16.01
N LYS A 208 6.46 -4.71 15.67
CA LYS A 208 6.26 -5.18 14.29
C LYS A 208 6.03 -4.02 13.31
N ALA A 209 5.31 -2.98 13.73
CA ALA A 209 5.11 -1.79 12.90
C ALA A 209 6.45 -1.09 12.61
N ALA A 210 7.29 -0.91 13.62
CA ALA A 210 8.64 -0.34 13.46
C ALA A 210 9.51 -1.21 12.55
N ALA A 211 9.54 -2.52 12.79
CA ALA A 211 10.29 -3.46 11.96
C ALA A 211 9.82 -3.46 10.49
N PHE A 212 8.52 -3.33 10.25
CA PHE A 212 7.95 -3.22 8.91
C PHE A 212 8.40 -1.95 8.19
N VAL A 213 8.28 -0.80 8.87
CA VAL A 213 8.68 0.49 8.27
C VAL A 213 10.18 0.48 7.98
N GLU A 214 10.99 -0.07 8.87
CA GLU A 214 12.43 -0.16 8.68
C GLU A 214 12.80 -1.09 7.52
N ALA A 215 12.22 -2.28 7.45
CA ALA A 215 12.40 -3.19 6.32
C ALA A 215 11.93 -2.58 4.98
N ALA A 216 10.91 -1.72 5.00
CA ALA A 216 10.44 -1.01 3.81
C ALA A 216 11.36 0.14 3.37
N ARG A 217 12.22 0.66 4.26
CA ARG A 217 13.21 1.69 3.93
C ARG A 217 14.43 1.10 3.25
N PHE A 218 14.86 -0.10 3.60
CA PHE A 218 16.03 -0.68 2.95
C PHE A 218 15.68 -1.19 1.56
N ARG A 219 16.05 -0.42 0.53
CA ARG A 219 16.31 -1.02 -0.78
C ARG A 219 17.52 -1.91 -0.59
N THR A 220 17.39 -3.22 -0.84
CA THR A 220 18.55 -4.02 -1.21
C THR A 220 19.23 -3.25 -2.33
N ARG A 221 20.45 -2.75 -2.09
CA ARG A 221 21.28 -2.25 -3.19
C ARG A 221 21.36 -3.40 -4.19
N ASP A 222 20.91 -3.17 -5.41
CA ASP A 222 21.11 -4.12 -6.49
C ASP A 222 22.61 -4.44 -6.51
N ASP A 223 22.98 -5.72 -6.40
CA ASP A 223 24.36 -6.21 -6.48
C ASP A 223 24.82 -6.20 -7.96
N HIS A 224 24.54 -5.10 -8.65
CA HIS A 224 24.89 -4.87 -10.04
C HIS A 224 25.80 -3.66 -10.11
N GLY A 225 27.10 -3.98 -10.09
CA GLY A 225 28.16 -3.08 -10.52
C GLY A 225 28.38 -1.92 -9.57
N TYR A 226 29.30 -2.10 -8.64
CA TYR A 226 30.12 -0.99 -8.19
C TYR A 226 30.76 -0.37 -9.43
N ASP A 227 30.16 0.71 -9.94
CA ASP A 227 30.76 1.49 -11.01
C ASP A 227 31.98 2.17 -10.38
N ASP A 228 33.11 1.51 -10.58
CA ASP A 228 34.48 1.79 -10.16
C ASP A 228 35.03 3.09 -10.76
N HIS A 229 34.16 4.09 -10.99
CA HIS A 229 34.56 5.34 -11.63
C HIS A 229 35.22 6.29 -10.63
N ASP A 230 34.72 6.34 -9.38
CA ASP A 230 35.31 7.20 -8.35
C ASP A 230 36.60 6.64 -7.76
N ALA A 231 36.74 5.31 -7.67
CA ALA A 231 37.97 4.68 -7.19
C ALA A 231 39.10 4.70 -8.24
N LYS A 232 38.80 4.52 -9.54
CA LYS A 232 39.78 4.73 -10.62
C LYS A 232 40.26 6.17 -10.74
N MET A 233 39.37 7.15 -10.54
CA MET A 233 39.74 8.57 -10.59
C MET A 233 40.65 8.98 -9.41
N ALA A 234 40.43 8.41 -8.22
CA ALA A 234 41.30 8.62 -7.06
C ALA A 234 42.67 7.96 -7.24
N GLU A 235 42.74 6.79 -7.88
CA GLU A 235 43.99 6.08 -8.14
C GLU A 235 44.83 6.74 -9.25
N GLU A 236 44.19 7.25 -10.32
CA GLU A 236 44.86 8.03 -11.37
C GLU A 236 45.38 9.39 -10.88
N GLN A 237 44.65 10.08 -9.98
CA GLN A 237 45.13 11.32 -9.36
C GLN A 237 46.30 11.07 -8.41
N SER A 238 46.27 9.97 -7.65
CA SER A 238 47.37 9.56 -6.76
C SER A 238 48.64 9.18 -7.54
N HIS A 239 48.49 8.51 -8.69
CA HIS A 239 49.60 8.16 -9.57
C HIS A 239 50.23 9.39 -10.25
N ARG A 240 49.42 10.39 -10.64
CA ARG A 240 49.92 11.66 -11.21
C ARG A 240 50.66 12.53 -10.21
N LEU A 241 50.34 12.44 -8.92
CA LEU A 241 51.03 13.18 -7.84
C LEU A 241 52.36 12.55 -7.41
N ARG A 242 52.58 11.26 -7.69
CA ARG A 242 53.84 10.54 -7.37
C ARG A 242 54.91 10.60 -8.47
N LEU A 243 54.56 11.11 -9.66
CA LEU A 243 55.46 11.24 -10.82
C LEU A 243 55.87 12.70 -11.11
N ARG A 244 55.70 13.60 -10.13
CA ARG A 244 56.19 14.98 -10.17
C ARG A 244 57.20 15.23 -9.06
#